data_AF-A0A414AKG2-F1
#
_entry.id   AF-A0A414AKG2-F1
#
_cell.length_a   1.000
_cell.length_b   1.000
_cell.length_c   1.000
_cell.angle_alpha   90.00
_cell.angle_beta   90.00
_cell.angle_gamma   90.00
#
_symmetry.space_group_name_H-M   'P 1'
#
loop_
_entity.id
_entity.type
_entity.pdbx_description
1 polymer ?
#
loop_
_entity_poly.entity_id
_entity_poly.type
_entity_poly.pdbx_seq_one_letter_code
_entity_poly.pdbx_strand_id
1 'polypeptide(L)'
;MKSLSEYLAYYDPMRESNERYLPEDQATLRYSRVSVIADGKVIGASLYPDHVLDLAFLETPFMRQLCRDYQYARKLKVRIECYEHSGEGESRGLVGGEFTLFCMGALDLKVVSIRHICLWEE
;
A
#
# COMPACT_ATOMS: atom_id res chain seq x y z
N MET A 1 8.72 -23.46 -6.19
CA MET A 1 8.22 -22.20 -5.61
C MET A 1 8.29 -22.34 -4.10
N LYS A 2 8.79 -21.34 -3.37
CA LYS A 2 8.79 -21.36 -1.90
C LYS A 2 7.39 -21.03 -1.42
N SER A 3 6.93 -21.68 -0.36
CA SER A 3 5.71 -21.26 0.33
C SER A 3 5.89 -19.87 0.93
N LEU A 4 4.79 -19.20 1.26
CA LEU A 4 4.82 -17.87 1.90
C LEU A 4 5.67 -17.88 3.19
N SER A 5 5.53 -18.91 4.02
CA SER A 5 6.28 -19.04 5.27
C SER A 5 7.78 -19.25 5.03
N GLU A 6 8.15 -20.07 4.05
CA GLU A 6 9.56 -20.29 3.69
C GLU A 6 10.19 -19.02 3.10
N TYR A 7 9.45 -18.28 2.28
CA TYR A 7 9.93 -17.04 1.71
C TYR A 7 10.14 -15.97 2.80
N LEU A 8 9.18 -15.82 3.72
CA LEU A 8 9.29 -14.90 4.86
C LEU A 8 10.49 -15.19 5.76
N ALA A 9 10.80 -16.47 6.01
CA ALA A 9 11.93 -16.87 6.84
C ALA A 9 13.30 -16.54 6.20
N TYR A 10 13.33 -16.38 4.88
CA TYR A 10 14.56 -16.18 4.10
C TYR A 10 14.73 -14.75 3.58
N TYR A 11 13.64 -14.00 3.43
CA TYR A 11 13.67 -12.65 2.87
C TYR A 11 14.44 -11.69 3.80
N ASP A 12 15.42 -11.00 3.23
CA ASP A 12 16.22 -9.98 3.93
C ASP A 12 16.11 -8.65 3.17
N PRO A 13 15.42 -7.63 3.70
CA PRO A 13 15.25 -6.34 3.02
C PRO A 13 16.57 -5.59 2.76
N MET A 14 17.67 -5.96 3.42
CA MET A 14 18.99 -5.34 3.22
C MET A 14 19.83 -6.05 2.15
N ARG A 15 19.36 -7.19 1.64
CA ARG A 15 20.07 -7.94 0.61
C ARG A 15 19.67 -7.45 -0.79
N GLU A 16 20.67 -7.06 -1.58
CA GLU A 16 20.45 -6.52 -2.94
C GLU A 16 19.84 -7.54 -3.90
N SER A 17 20.17 -8.82 -3.76
CA SER A 17 19.75 -9.90 -4.66
C SER A 17 18.67 -10.80 -4.05
N ASN A 18 17.58 -10.23 -3.54
CA ASN A 18 16.43 -11.04 -3.15
C ASN A 18 15.80 -11.71 -4.37
N GLU A 19 15.51 -13.00 -4.24
CA GLU A 19 14.60 -13.68 -5.17
C GLU A 19 13.25 -12.97 -5.15
N ARG A 20 12.59 -12.88 -6.29
CA ARG A 20 11.23 -12.35 -6.37
C ARG A 20 10.27 -13.32 -5.70
N TYR A 21 9.34 -12.80 -4.89
CA TYR A 21 8.23 -13.59 -4.38
C TYR A 21 7.32 -14.05 -5.53
N LEU A 22 6.71 -15.22 -5.39
CA LEU A 22 5.68 -15.69 -6.33
C LEU A 22 4.63 -16.44 -5.50
N PRO A 23 3.35 -16.00 -5.51
CA PRO A 23 2.29 -16.69 -4.79
C PRO A 23 2.08 -18.11 -5.32
N GLU A 24 1.71 -19.05 -4.43
CA GLU A 24 1.46 -20.46 -4.79
C GLU A 24 0.35 -20.62 -5.83
N ASP A 25 -0.68 -19.78 -5.75
CA ASP A 25 -1.77 -19.69 -6.72
C ASP A 25 -1.43 -18.84 -7.95
N GLN A 26 -0.19 -18.36 -8.04
CA GLN A 26 0.34 -17.50 -9.10
C GLN A 26 -0.44 -16.20 -9.29
N ALA A 27 -1.23 -15.77 -8.30
CA ALA A 27 -2.06 -14.60 -8.43
C ALA A 27 -1.26 -13.32 -8.73
N THR A 28 -1.85 -12.42 -9.52
CA THR A 28 -1.39 -11.03 -9.55
C THR A 28 -1.89 -10.33 -8.29
N LEU A 29 -0.97 -9.99 -7.39
CA LEU A 29 -1.33 -9.39 -6.09
C LEU A 29 -1.60 -7.90 -6.24
N ARG A 30 -2.67 -7.44 -5.59
CA ARG A 30 -3.09 -6.04 -5.54
C ARG A 30 -2.95 -5.49 -4.13
N TYR A 31 -2.47 -4.26 -4.04
CA TYR A 31 -2.34 -3.54 -2.76
C TYR A 31 -2.23 -2.05 -3.04
N SER A 32 -2.30 -1.24 -1.99
CA SER A 32 -2.19 0.20 -2.16
C SER A 32 -1.47 0.89 -1.01
N ARG A 33 -0.87 2.04 -1.34
CA ARG A 33 -0.35 3.01 -0.39
C ARG A 33 -1.22 4.26 -0.44
N VAL A 34 -1.64 4.70 0.72
CA VAL A 34 -2.30 5.98 0.92
C VAL A 34 -1.30 6.91 1.59
N SER A 35 -1.01 8.05 0.98
CA SER A 35 -0.18 9.10 1.56
C SER A 35 -1.02 10.34 1.80
N VAL A 36 -0.89 10.94 2.98
CA VAL A 36 -1.58 12.18 3.34
C VAL A 36 -0.59 13.34 3.25
N ILE A 37 -1.02 14.41 2.57
CA ILE A 37 -0.18 15.54 2.19
C ILE A 37 -0.84 16.81 2.74
N ALA A 38 -0.19 17.47 3.71
CA ALA A 38 -0.59 18.76 4.23
C ALA A 38 0.35 19.85 3.70
N ASP A 39 -0.17 20.90 3.08
CA ASP A 39 0.59 22.05 2.58
C ASP A 39 1.83 21.66 1.75
N GLY A 40 1.68 20.61 0.92
CA GLY A 40 2.74 20.10 0.04
C GLY A 40 3.73 19.11 0.70
N LYS A 41 3.60 18.81 1.99
CA LYS A 41 4.45 17.85 2.70
C LYS A 41 3.71 16.56 3.02
N VAL A 42 4.35 15.41 2.81
CA VAL A 42 3.80 14.12 3.26
C VAL A 42 3.89 14.05 4.78
N ILE A 43 2.75 13.89 5.44
CA ILE A 43 2.62 13.88 6.91
C ILE A 43 2.28 12.50 7.48
N GLY A 44 1.86 11.58 6.62
CA GLY A 44 1.48 10.24 7.02
C GLY A 44 1.31 9.33 5.83
N ALA A 45 1.46 8.03 6.05
CA ALA A 45 1.16 7.00 5.08
C ALA A 45 0.56 5.77 5.75
N SER A 46 -0.31 5.07 5.02
CA SER A 46 -0.91 3.80 5.41
C SER A 46 -0.87 2.83 4.24
N LEU A 47 -0.68 1.56 4.53
CA LEU A 47 -0.62 0.46 3.56
C LEU A 47 -1.89 -0.38 3.67
N TYR A 48 -2.43 -0.82 2.54
CA TYR A 48 -3.67 -1.59 2.47
C TYR A 48 -3.46 -2.87 1.66
N PRO A 49 -4.09 -4.00 2.08
CA PRO A 49 -3.92 -5.30 1.45
C PRO A 49 -4.70 -5.46 0.14
N ASP A 50 -5.38 -4.43 -0.35
CA ASP A 50 -5.97 -4.42 -1.68
C ASP A 50 -5.99 -2.97 -2.22
N HIS A 51 -6.48 -2.78 -3.44
CA HIS A 51 -6.75 -1.46 -4.00
C HIS A 51 -7.84 -0.75 -3.19
N VAL A 52 -7.49 0.38 -2.59
CA VAL A 52 -8.48 1.26 -1.93
C VAL A 52 -9.27 1.98 -2.99
N LEU A 53 -10.46 1.49 -3.36
CA LEU A 53 -11.33 2.09 -4.38
C LEU A 53 -12.38 3.03 -3.81
N ASP A 54 -12.98 2.64 -2.69
CA ASP A 54 -14.05 3.35 -1.99
C ASP A 54 -13.48 4.44 -1.08
N LEU A 55 -14.26 5.52 -0.86
CA LEU A 55 -13.96 6.59 0.08
C LEU A 55 -14.12 6.17 1.56
N ALA A 56 -14.67 4.99 1.86
CA ALA A 56 -14.82 4.45 3.21
C ALA A 56 -13.51 4.43 4.01
N PHE A 57 -12.34 4.40 3.36
CA PHE A 57 -11.05 4.51 4.06
C PHE A 57 -10.87 5.85 4.79
N LEU A 58 -11.54 6.93 4.36
CA LEU A 58 -11.54 8.23 5.03
C LEU A 58 -12.13 8.15 6.45
N GLU A 59 -12.94 7.14 6.71
CA GLU A 59 -13.55 6.89 8.03
C GLU A 59 -12.66 6.06 8.97
N THR A 60 -11.48 5.64 8.51
CA THR A 60 -10.55 4.88 9.36
C THR A 60 -10.03 5.74 10.51
N PRO A 61 -9.68 5.14 11.67
CA PRO A 61 -9.08 5.86 12.78
C PRO A 61 -7.83 6.67 12.38
N PHE A 62 -7.01 6.13 11.47
CA PHE A 62 -5.85 6.81 10.90
C PHE A 62 -6.22 8.13 10.23
N MET A 63 -7.20 8.10 9.30
CA MET A 63 -7.62 9.30 8.57
C MET A 63 -8.30 10.31 9.51
N ARG A 64 -9.17 9.85 10.40
CA ARG A 64 -9.84 10.72 11.39
C ARG A 64 -8.85 11.43 12.32
N GLN A 65 -7.80 10.73 12.74
CA GLN A 65 -6.74 11.31 13.57
C GLN A 65 -5.96 12.38 12.78
N LEU A 66 -5.53 12.08 11.55
CA LEU A 66 -4.79 13.04 10.73
C LEU A 66 -5.61 14.29 10.39
N CYS A 67 -6.91 14.14 10.08
CA CYS A 67 -7.78 15.29 9.82
C CYS A 67 -7.90 16.20 11.05
N ARG A 68 -7.92 15.63 12.26
CA ARG A 68 -7.95 16.40 13.52
C ARG A 68 -6.61 17.09 13.80
N ASP A 69 -5.52 16.36 13.64
CA ASP A 69 -4.17 16.83 13.98
C ASP A 69 -3.65 17.90 13.02
N TYR A 70 -4.17 17.93 11.79
CA TYR A 70 -3.76 18.87 10.74
C TYR A 70 -4.88 19.82 10.31
N GLN A 71 -5.90 20.03 11.14
CA GLN A 71 -7.01 20.96 10.86
C GLN A 71 -6.59 22.42 10.57
N TYR A 72 -5.36 22.79 10.94
CA TYR A 72 -4.78 24.12 10.70
C TYR A 72 -4.05 24.23 9.35
N ALA A 73 -3.90 23.12 8.61
CA ALA A 73 -3.27 23.13 7.29
C ALA A 73 -4.18 23.85 6.29
N ARG A 74 -3.62 24.69 5.44
CA ARG A 74 -4.39 25.39 4.39
C ARG A 74 -4.94 24.42 3.36
N LYS A 75 -4.20 23.33 3.12
CA LYS A 75 -4.58 22.30 2.17
C LYS A 75 -4.25 20.91 2.70
N LEU A 76 -5.24 20.03 2.71
CA LEU A 76 -5.06 18.61 2.99
C LEU A 76 -5.50 17.75 1.81
N LYS A 77 -4.56 16.97 1.29
CA LYS A 77 -4.79 16.01 0.20
C LYS A 77 -4.46 14.61 0.63
N VAL A 78 -5.13 13.65 0.02
CA VAL A 78 -4.78 12.24 0.06
C VAL A 78 -4.35 11.81 -1.33
N ARG A 79 -3.22 11.11 -1.43
CA ARG A 79 -2.76 10.43 -2.64
C ARG A 79 -2.89 8.93 -2.41
N ILE A 80 -3.64 8.26 -3.26
CA ILE A 80 -3.81 6.81 -3.26
C ILE A 80 -3.04 6.26 -4.46
N GLU A 81 -2.12 5.35 -4.21
CA GLU A 81 -1.36 4.63 -5.22
C GLU A 81 -1.70 3.15 -5.12
N CYS A 82 -2.30 2.61 -6.17
CA CYS A 82 -2.56 1.18 -6.28
C CYS A 82 -1.43 0.54 -7.07
N TYR A 83 -0.95 -0.59 -6.55
CA TYR A 83 0.15 -1.36 -7.12
C TYR A 83 -0.30 -2.76 -7.49
N GLU A 84 0.51 -3.38 -8.35
CA GLU A 84 0.42 -4.81 -8.65
C GLU A 84 1.78 -5.48 -8.58
N HIS A 85 1.81 -6.68 -8.00
CA HIS A 85 2.91 -7.63 -8.13
C HIS A 85 2.49 -8.70 -9.13
N SER A 86 3.11 -8.69 -10.31
CA SER A 86 2.64 -9.50 -11.44
C SER A 86 2.81 -11.00 -11.20
N GLY A 87 1.71 -11.74 -11.36
CA GLY A 87 1.67 -13.20 -11.46
C GLY A 87 1.01 -13.63 -12.78
N GLU A 88 0.75 -14.92 -12.94
CA GLU A 88 0.11 -15.52 -14.12
C GLU A 88 -1.38 -15.86 -13.91
N GLY A 89 -1.84 -15.86 -12.66
CA GLY A 89 -3.20 -16.20 -12.23
C GLY A 89 -4.12 -14.99 -12.05
N GLU A 90 -5.31 -15.26 -11.51
CA GLU A 90 -6.32 -14.23 -11.22
C GLU A 90 -5.81 -13.17 -10.23
N SER A 91 -6.38 -11.98 -10.34
CA SER A 91 -5.98 -10.85 -9.52
C SER A 91 -6.74 -10.82 -8.19
N ARG A 92 -6.02 -10.72 -7.06
CA ARG A 92 -6.59 -10.63 -5.71
C ARG A 92 -5.77 -9.74 -4.79
N GLY A 93 -6.37 -9.35 -3.67
CA GLY A 93 -5.66 -8.72 -2.56
C GLY A 93 -4.67 -9.65 -1.87
N LEU A 94 -3.84 -9.07 -1.01
CA LEU A 94 -2.89 -9.73 -0.14
C LEU A 94 -3.60 -10.54 0.95
N VAL A 95 -3.11 -11.74 1.21
CA VAL A 95 -3.60 -12.64 2.26
C VAL A 95 -2.49 -13.07 3.21
N GLY A 96 -2.86 -13.31 4.47
CA GLY A 96 -1.93 -13.80 5.50
C GLY A 96 -0.66 -12.94 5.61
N GLY A 97 0.51 -13.60 5.49
CA GLY A 97 1.82 -12.96 5.58
C GLY A 97 2.25 -12.14 4.36
N GLU A 98 1.49 -12.11 3.26
CA GLU A 98 1.83 -11.31 2.08
C GLU A 98 1.80 -9.80 2.39
N PHE A 99 0.98 -9.37 3.35
CA PHE A 99 1.00 -7.99 3.82
C PHE A 99 2.34 -7.61 4.46
N THR A 100 2.98 -8.54 5.19
CA THR A 100 4.33 -8.35 5.73
C THR A 100 5.34 -8.18 4.60
N LEU A 101 5.22 -8.94 3.51
CA LEU A 101 6.08 -8.80 2.34
C LEU A 101 5.96 -7.40 1.72
N PHE A 102 4.75 -6.85 1.64
CA PHE A 102 4.56 -5.47 1.18
C PHE A 102 5.25 -4.47 2.11
N CYS A 103 5.05 -4.60 3.43
CA CYS A 103 5.67 -3.73 4.43
C CYS A 103 7.21 -3.77 4.40
N MET A 104 7.79 -4.93 4.08
CA MET A 104 9.25 -5.10 3.96
C MET A 104 9.81 -4.74 2.57
N GLY A 105 8.98 -4.25 1.65
CA GLY A 105 9.40 -3.87 0.31
C GLY A 105 9.72 -5.04 -0.62
N ALA A 106 9.23 -6.24 -0.32
CA ALA A 106 9.50 -7.45 -1.10
C ALA A 106 8.64 -7.57 -2.37
N LEU A 107 7.54 -6.80 -2.46
CA LEU A 107 6.62 -6.81 -3.59
C LEU A 107 6.89 -5.64 -4.54
N ASP A 108 6.50 -5.79 -5.81
CA ASP A 108 6.80 -4.79 -6.85
C ASP A 108 6.01 -3.49 -6.62
N LEU A 109 6.61 -2.33 -6.85
CA LEU A 109 5.89 -1.04 -6.76
C LEU A 109 5.40 -0.57 -8.15
N LYS A 110 4.91 -1.50 -8.97
CA LYS A 110 4.33 -1.18 -10.28
C LYS A 110 2.99 -0.47 -10.07
N VAL A 111 2.99 0.86 -10.22
CA VAL A 111 1.80 1.68 -10.09
C VAL A 111 0.83 1.41 -11.25
N VAL A 112 -0.40 1.00 -10.93
CA VAL A 112 -1.47 0.78 -11.92
C VAL A 112 -2.54 1.87 -11.87
N SER A 113 -2.68 2.58 -10.75
CA SER A 113 -3.46 3.81 -10.70
C SER A 113 -2.97 4.76 -9.60
N ILE A 114 -3.15 6.06 -9.84
CA ILE A 114 -2.94 7.12 -8.86
C ILE A 114 -4.19 7.98 -8.81
N ARG A 115 -4.74 8.17 -7.60
CA ARG A 115 -5.85 9.09 -7.38
C ARG A 115 -5.50 10.10 -6.28
N HIS A 116 -6.05 11.29 -6.43
CA HIS A 116 -5.91 12.36 -5.45
C HIS A 116 -7.29 12.76 -4.96
N ILE A 117 -7.43 12.89 -3.65
CA ILE A 117 -8.63 13.41 -3.00
C ILE A 117 -8.22 14.68 -2.26
N CYS A 118 -8.82 15.81 -2.61
CA CYS A 118 -8.68 17.04 -1.82
C CYS A 118 -9.72 16.98 -0.70
N LEU A 119 -9.27 16.98 0.56
CA LEU A 119 -10.18 17.01 1.70
C LEU A 119 -10.63 18.44 1.98
N TRP A 120 -9.71 19.40 1.90
CA TRP A 120 -10.00 20.83 1.88
C TRP A 120 -8.86 21.65 1.27
N GLU A 121 -9.19 22.86 0.86
CA GLU A 121 -8.29 23.91 0.37
C GLU A 121 -8.92 25.27 0.68
N GLU A 122 -8.19 26.13 1.40
CA GLU A 122 -8.56 27.54 1.66
C GLU A 122 -8.15 28.50 0.54
#